data_AF-A0A3R6SME5-F1
#
_entry.id   AF-A0A3R6SME5-F1
#
_cell.length_a   1.000
_cell.length_b   1.000
_cell.length_c   1.000
_cell.angle_alpha   90.00
_cell.angle_beta   90.00
_cell.angle_gamma   90.00
#
_symmetry.space_group_name_H-M   'P 1'
#
loop_
_entity.id
_entity.type
_entity.pdbx_description
1 polymer ?
#
loop_
_entity_poly.entity_id
_entity_poly.type
_entity_poly.pdbx_seq_one_letter_code
_entity_poly.pdbx_strand_id
1 'polypeptide(L)'
;MYQINENYQKLPGSYLFSTIAKKVNAFTQANPDKNIIRLGIGDVTQPIAPAIIEALHKAVDEMADPATFHGYAPDLGYDFLRNAIVKNDYQARGCAIEADEIFVSDGAKSDSGNIQELFGPDVRIAVCDPVYPVYVDSNVMAGRTGTYNPDTQMWSNVIYMPCTRENNFVPEFPKETPDVIYLCLPNNPTGTTITKAQLQEWVDYANKEGALIIYDGAYEAYISEADVAHTIYECEGAQTCAIEIKSFSKNAGFTGVRLGYTVVPKDLKCNGVSLHDMWARRHGTKFNGAPYIVQRAGEAVYSEAGKAQLKEQVAYYMKNASVIKSGLKEAGFEVFGGVNAPYIWLKTPEQMTSWDFFDYLLENANVVGTPGSGFGPSGEGYFRLTAFGTYENSVAALERIKAL
;
A
#
# COMPACT_ATOMS: atom_id res chain seq x y z
N MET A 1 -35.63 10.61 14.79
CA MET A 1 -34.22 10.25 15.04
C MET A 1 -33.56 10.11 13.67
N TYR A 2 -32.36 10.65 13.47
CA TYR A 2 -31.63 10.43 12.21
C TYR A 2 -31.17 8.96 12.13
N GLN A 3 -31.09 8.40 10.92
CA GLN A 3 -30.58 7.04 10.71
C GLN A 3 -29.06 7.08 10.55
N ILE A 4 -28.35 6.23 11.28
CA ILE A 4 -26.89 6.11 11.18
C ILE A 4 -26.51 5.14 10.05
N ASN A 5 -25.24 5.17 9.62
CA ASN A 5 -24.72 4.13 8.72
C ASN A 5 -24.45 2.83 9.50
N GLU A 6 -25.41 1.92 9.49
CA GLU A 6 -25.35 0.63 10.20
C GLU A 6 -24.20 -0.27 9.71
N ASN A 7 -23.64 -0.04 8.52
CA ASN A 7 -22.53 -0.86 8.02
C ASN A 7 -21.27 -0.76 8.89
N TYR A 8 -21.07 0.35 9.61
CA TYR A 8 -19.97 0.48 10.58
C TYR A 8 -20.06 -0.55 11.72
N GLN A 9 -21.26 -1.03 12.06
CA GLN A 9 -21.47 -2.03 13.11
C GLN A 9 -21.12 -3.45 12.66
N LYS A 10 -20.93 -3.67 11.35
CA LYS A 10 -20.58 -4.98 10.80
C LYS A 10 -19.08 -5.28 10.91
N LEU A 11 -18.23 -4.24 11.01
CA LEU A 11 -16.77 -4.40 11.06
C LEU A 11 -16.34 -5.20 12.31
N PRO A 12 -15.56 -6.29 12.15
CA PRO A 12 -15.06 -7.04 13.28
C PRO A 12 -13.92 -6.29 14.00
N GLY A 13 -14.08 -6.05 15.29
CA GLY A 13 -13.02 -5.47 16.15
C GLY A 13 -12.59 -4.05 15.77
N SER A 14 -11.38 -3.66 16.18
CA SER A 14 -10.76 -2.40 15.75
C SER A 14 -9.73 -2.63 14.65
N TYR A 15 -9.56 -1.63 13.80
CA TYR A 15 -8.55 -1.61 12.74
C TYR A 15 -7.18 -2.16 13.20
N LEU A 16 -6.61 -3.10 12.43
CA LEU A 16 -5.43 -3.90 12.77
C LEU A 16 -4.33 -3.13 13.49
N PHE A 17 -3.86 -2.04 12.89
CA PHE A 17 -2.73 -1.25 13.43
C PHE A 17 -3.08 -0.53 14.73
N SER A 18 -4.36 -0.18 14.93
CA SER A 18 -4.84 0.39 16.19
C SER A 18 -4.81 -0.65 17.33
N THR A 19 -5.14 -1.91 17.04
CA THR A 19 -5.06 -3.02 18.00
C THR A 19 -3.62 -3.30 18.41
N ILE A 20 -2.70 -3.35 17.44
CA ILE A 20 -1.25 -3.49 17.71
C ILE A 20 -0.74 -2.34 18.58
N ALA A 21 -1.07 -1.09 18.24
CA ALA A 21 -0.65 0.08 19.01
C ALA A 21 -1.13 0.01 20.47
N LYS A 22 -2.38 -0.42 20.71
CA LYS A 22 -2.92 -0.62 22.06
C LYS A 22 -2.12 -1.65 22.86
N LYS A 23 -1.85 -2.84 22.30
CA LYS A 23 -1.08 -3.91 22.96
C LYS A 23 0.37 -3.46 23.26
N VAL A 24 1.04 -2.83 22.30
CA VAL A 24 2.41 -2.32 22.47
C VAL A 24 2.46 -1.23 23.55
N ASN A 25 1.50 -0.31 23.57
CA ASN A 25 1.45 0.75 24.58
C ASN A 25 1.24 0.18 25.99
N ALA A 26 0.33 -0.78 26.14
CA ALA A 26 0.11 -1.46 27.43
C ALA A 26 1.38 -2.20 27.90
N PHE A 27 2.05 -2.94 27.01
CA PHE A 27 3.30 -3.61 27.33
C PHE A 27 4.42 -2.63 27.71
N THR A 28 4.55 -1.51 26.98
CA THR A 28 5.53 -0.45 27.26
C THR A 28 5.30 0.16 28.64
N GLN A 29 4.05 0.43 29.01
CA GLN A 29 3.70 0.99 30.32
C GLN A 29 3.99 0.01 31.46
N ALA A 30 3.71 -1.28 31.26
CA ALA A 30 3.98 -2.32 32.25
C ALA A 30 5.48 -2.66 32.37
N ASN A 31 6.27 -2.38 31.33
CA ASN A 31 7.69 -2.76 31.24
C ASN A 31 8.57 -1.57 30.77
N PRO A 32 8.67 -0.48 31.57
CA PRO A 32 9.36 0.74 31.15
C PRO A 32 10.85 0.56 30.84
N ASP A 33 11.49 -0.48 31.41
CA ASP A 33 12.90 -0.77 31.22
C ASP A 33 13.20 -1.64 29.99
N LYS A 34 12.17 -2.18 29.33
CA LYS A 34 12.34 -3.06 28.15
C LYS A 34 12.52 -2.23 26.89
N ASN A 35 13.60 -2.49 26.16
CA ASN A 35 13.86 -1.87 24.87
C ASN A 35 13.12 -2.60 23.74
N ILE A 36 11.97 -2.05 23.32
CA ILE A 36 11.11 -2.60 22.27
C ILE A 36 11.61 -2.20 20.88
N ILE A 37 11.91 -3.19 20.04
CA ILE A 37 12.22 -2.99 18.62
C ILE A 37 10.93 -3.09 17.80
N ARG A 38 10.63 -2.04 17.03
CA ARG A 38 9.39 -1.92 16.26
C ARG A 38 9.63 -2.22 14.78
N LEU A 39 9.27 -3.42 14.34
CA LEU A 39 9.23 -3.86 12.95
C LEU A 39 7.78 -4.15 12.47
N GLY A 40 6.80 -3.45 13.06
CA GLY A 40 5.37 -3.63 12.86
C GLY A 40 4.79 -2.83 11.71
N ILE A 41 4.19 -1.66 12.00
CA ILE A 41 3.37 -0.82 11.09
C ILE A 41 4.01 -0.60 9.71
N GLY A 42 5.35 -0.51 9.68
CA GLY A 42 6.10 -0.22 8.47
C GLY A 42 6.22 1.28 8.21
N ASP A 43 6.38 2.08 9.26
CA ASP A 43 6.72 3.50 9.12
C ASP A 43 8.20 3.65 8.76
N VAL A 44 8.54 4.54 7.84
CA VAL A 44 9.94 4.75 7.42
C VAL A 44 10.75 5.36 8.56
N THR A 45 12.05 5.06 8.63
CA THR A 45 12.92 5.51 9.73
C THR A 45 14.10 6.37 9.30
N GLN A 46 14.49 6.30 8.02
CA GLN A 46 15.43 7.24 7.42
C GLN A 46 14.78 8.63 7.27
N PRO A 47 15.54 9.71 7.51
CA PRO A 47 15.04 11.07 7.30
C PRO A 47 14.71 11.30 5.81
N ILE A 48 13.84 12.27 5.55
CA ILE A 48 13.54 12.72 4.17
C ILE A 48 14.84 13.19 3.51
N ALA A 49 15.00 12.83 2.23
CA ALA A 49 16.21 13.13 1.47
C ALA A 49 16.53 14.66 1.45
N PRO A 50 17.81 15.07 1.57
CA PRO A 50 18.18 16.48 1.65
C PRO A 50 17.64 17.36 0.51
N ALA A 51 17.63 16.87 -0.73
CA ALA A 51 17.10 17.63 -1.88
C ALA A 51 15.60 17.94 -1.73
N ILE A 52 14.86 17.05 -1.07
CA ILE A 52 13.43 17.21 -0.81
C ILE A 52 13.21 18.17 0.37
N ILE A 53 14.04 18.09 1.42
CA ILE A 53 14.02 19.04 2.54
C ILE A 53 14.30 20.48 2.06
N GLU A 54 15.26 20.66 1.14
CA GLU A 54 15.53 21.95 0.52
C GLU A 54 14.31 22.51 -0.21
N ALA A 55 13.61 21.67 -0.99
CA ALA A 55 12.39 22.06 -1.68
C ALA A 55 11.25 22.42 -0.72
N LEU A 56 11.12 21.70 0.40
CA LEU A 56 10.16 22.03 1.47
C LEU A 56 10.45 23.41 2.05
N HIS A 57 11.70 23.70 2.43
CA HIS A 57 12.08 25.00 2.98
C HIS A 57 11.80 26.14 2.00
N LYS A 58 12.24 25.97 0.74
CA LYS A 58 11.99 26.97 -0.30
C LYS A 58 10.49 27.22 -0.49
N ALA A 59 9.67 26.18 -0.54
CA ALA A 59 8.24 26.33 -0.71
C ALA A 59 7.54 26.97 0.50
N VAL A 60 8.07 26.79 1.72
CA VAL A 60 7.62 27.54 2.89
C VAL A 60 7.94 29.03 2.76
N ASP A 61 9.14 29.38 2.31
CA ASP A 61 9.55 30.77 2.10
C ASP A 61 8.70 31.43 0.98
N GLU A 62 8.40 30.70 -0.09
CA GLU A 62 7.50 31.14 -1.18
C GLU A 62 6.10 31.52 -0.64
N MET A 63 5.63 30.89 0.44
CA MET A 63 4.32 31.19 1.04
C MET A 63 4.31 32.46 1.92
N ALA A 64 5.47 33.06 2.19
CA ALA A 64 5.58 34.28 3.01
C ALA A 64 5.49 35.58 2.19
N ASP A 65 5.62 35.51 0.86
CA ASP A 65 5.58 36.66 -0.04
C ASP A 65 4.25 36.68 -0.84
N PRO A 66 3.48 37.78 -0.81
CA PRO A 66 2.25 37.91 -1.61
C PRO A 66 2.42 37.63 -3.11
N ALA A 67 3.60 37.83 -3.68
CA ALA A 67 3.89 37.58 -5.10
C ALA A 67 4.06 36.09 -5.43
N THR A 68 4.43 35.25 -4.46
CA THR A 68 4.65 33.80 -4.64
C THR A 68 3.70 32.95 -3.81
N PHE A 69 2.81 33.56 -3.04
CA PHE A 69 1.80 32.88 -2.24
C PHE A 69 0.83 32.06 -3.11
N HIS A 70 0.55 30.84 -2.66
CA HIS A 70 -0.39 29.94 -3.31
C HIS A 70 -1.57 29.59 -2.39
N GLY A 71 -2.80 29.77 -2.89
CA GLY A 71 -4.03 29.39 -2.18
C GLY A 71 -4.38 27.91 -2.33
N TYR A 72 -5.67 27.61 -2.53
CA TYR A 72 -6.11 26.25 -2.84
C TYR A 72 -5.38 25.72 -4.07
N ALA A 73 -4.96 24.46 -4.00
CA ALA A 73 -4.34 23.80 -5.14
C ALA A 73 -5.38 23.58 -6.26
N PRO A 74 -4.94 23.49 -7.53
CA PRO A 74 -5.81 23.03 -8.61
C PRO A 74 -6.40 21.65 -8.30
N ASP A 75 -7.61 21.38 -8.77
CA ASP A 75 -8.36 20.15 -8.45
C ASP A 75 -7.55 18.87 -8.67
N LEU A 76 -6.75 18.78 -9.74
CA LEU A 76 -5.94 17.58 -10.05
C LEU A 76 -4.57 17.57 -9.39
N GLY A 77 -4.15 18.69 -8.79
CA GLY A 77 -2.77 18.96 -8.41
C GLY A 77 -2.04 19.88 -9.38
N TYR A 78 -0.90 20.41 -8.95
CA TYR A 78 -0.11 21.37 -9.73
C TYR A 78 0.56 20.72 -10.93
N ASP A 79 0.59 21.45 -12.05
CA ASP A 79 1.15 21.00 -13.32
C ASP A 79 2.59 20.52 -13.20
N PHE A 80 3.42 21.20 -12.40
CA PHE A 80 4.82 20.83 -12.23
C PHE A 80 4.98 19.39 -11.71
N LEU A 81 4.12 18.98 -10.76
CA LEU A 81 4.19 17.66 -10.17
C LEU A 81 3.56 16.62 -11.10
N ARG A 82 2.39 16.90 -11.68
CA ARG A 82 1.73 15.98 -12.62
C ARG A 82 2.62 15.67 -13.83
N ASN A 83 3.26 16.69 -14.41
CA ASN A 83 4.21 16.51 -15.50
C ASN A 83 5.48 15.76 -15.07
N ALA A 84 5.99 16.00 -13.85
CA ALA A 84 7.11 15.24 -13.32
C ALA A 84 6.76 13.74 -13.15
N ILE A 85 5.59 13.43 -12.60
CA ILE A 85 5.08 12.06 -12.47
C ILE A 85 5.00 11.40 -13.86
N VAL A 86 4.29 12.02 -14.81
CA VAL A 86 4.14 11.50 -16.19
C VAL A 86 5.49 11.20 -16.82
N LYS A 87 6.42 12.15 -16.79
CA LYS A 87 7.73 12.01 -17.43
C LYS A 87 8.51 10.83 -16.85
N ASN A 88 8.51 10.68 -15.53
CA ASN A 88 9.46 9.81 -14.83
C ASN A 88 8.90 8.41 -14.54
N ASP A 89 7.61 8.30 -14.23
CA ASP A 89 7.00 7.03 -13.83
C ASP A 89 6.30 6.32 -15.00
N TYR A 90 5.94 7.05 -16.06
CA TYR A 90 5.16 6.53 -17.19
C TYR A 90 5.89 6.65 -18.53
N GLN A 91 6.18 7.86 -19.01
CA GLN A 91 6.82 8.06 -20.32
C GLN A 91 8.22 7.46 -20.40
N ALA A 92 9.01 7.55 -19.32
CA ALA A 92 10.32 6.89 -19.22
C ALA A 92 10.24 5.34 -19.36
N ARG A 93 9.05 4.76 -19.19
CA ARG A 93 8.76 3.33 -19.34
C ARG A 93 7.97 3.02 -20.63
N GLY A 94 7.73 4.02 -21.48
CA GLY A 94 6.97 3.87 -22.73
C GLY A 94 5.45 3.84 -22.56
N CYS A 95 4.92 4.20 -21.38
CA CYS A 95 3.48 4.24 -21.11
C CYS A 95 2.88 5.58 -21.57
N ALA A 96 1.75 5.53 -22.28
CA ALA A 96 1.05 6.70 -22.81
C ALA A 96 0.05 7.28 -21.80
N ILE A 97 0.53 7.74 -20.65
CA ILE A 97 -0.28 8.44 -19.63
C ILE A 97 -0.07 9.95 -19.74
N GLU A 98 -1.17 10.70 -19.73
CA GLU A 98 -1.16 12.15 -19.82
C GLU A 98 -1.32 12.83 -18.46
N ALA A 99 -0.86 14.08 -18.35
CA ALA A 99 -0.80 14.77 -17.06
C ALA A 99 -2.18 14.99 -16.41
N ASP A 100 -3.24 15.13 -17.20
CA ASP A 100 -4.61 15.27 -16.71
C ASP A 100 -5.28 13.95 -16.36
N GLU A 101 -4.62 12.81 -16.56
CA GLU A 101 -5.02 11.50 -16.02
C GLU A 101 -4.45 11.25 -14.61
N ILE A 102 -3.59 12.16 -14.12
CA ILE A 102 -2.98 12.11 -12.78
C ILE A 102 -3.76 13.00 -11.79
N PHE A 103 -4.17 12.40 -10.67
CA PHE A 103 -4.89 13.04 -9.57
C PHE A 103 -4.03 13.01 -8.31
N VAL A 104 -3.40 14.14 -7.96
CA VAL A 104 -2.53 14.25 -6.77
C VAL A 104 -3.36 14.28 -5.48
N SER A 105 -3.03 13.44 -4.51
CA SER A 105 -3.79 13.26 -3.27
C SER A 105 -2.94 13.39 -2.01
N ASP A 106 -3.57 13.30 -0.83
CA ASP A 106 -2.90 13.21 0.46
C ASP A 106 -2.42 11.78 0.81
N GLY A 107 -2.48 10.84 -0.15
CA GLY A 107 -1.85 9.53 -0.09
C GLY A 107 -2.78 8.35 -0.41
N ALA A 108 -2.15 7.24 -0.81
CA ALA A 108 -2.83 6.04 -1.29
C ALA A 108 -3.90 5.44 -0.36
N LYS A 109 -3.82 5.61 0.97
CA LYS A 109 -4.87 5.14 1.89
C LYS A 109 -6.18 5.92 1.69
N SER A 110 -6.08 7.23 1.51
CA SER A 110 -7.23 8.07 1.21
C SER A 110 -7.81 7.68 -0.15
N ASP A 111 -6.98 7.54 -1.18
CA ASP A 111 -7.45 7.18 -2.52
C ASP A 111 -8.10 5.80 -2.54
N SER A 112 -7.44 4.76 -2.00
CA SER A 112 -7.99 3.40 -1.97
C SER A 112 -9.29 3.29 -1.19
N GLY A 113 -9.44 4.04 -0.09
CA GLY A 113 -10.70 4.08 0.66
C GLY A 113 -11.82 4.88 -0.02
N ASN A 114 -11.45 5.83 -0.89
CA ASN A 114 -12.38 6.76 -1.52
C ASN A 114 -12.76 6.38 -2.96
N ILE A 115 -11.92 5.62 -3.66
CA ILE A 115 -12.14 5.22 -5.06
C ILE A 115 -13.44 4.41 -5.20
N GLN A 116 -13.86 3.73 -4.13
CA GLN A 116 -15.13 3.02 -4.07
C GLN A 116 -16.36 3.91 -4.27
N GLU A 117 -16.25 5.23 -4.09
CA GLU A 117 -17.35 6.17 -4.32
C GLU A 117 -17.76 6.25 -5.80
N LEU A 118 -16.95 5.71 -6.71
CA LEU A 118 -17.28 5.56 -8.12
C LEU A 118 -18.30 4.44 -8.39
N PHE A 119 -18.50 3.54 -7.42
CA PHE A 119 -19.20 2.27 -7.66
C PHE A 119 -20.62 2.26 -7.09
N GLY A 120 -21.53 1.57 -7.80
CA GLY A 120 -22.86 1.28 -7.30
C GLY A 120 -22.85 0.37 -6.06
N PRO A 121 -23.97 0.28 -5.31
CA PRO A 121 -24.04 -0.54 -4.10
C PRO A 121 -23.94 -2.05 -4.36
N ASP A 122 -24.30 -2.51 -5.55
CA ASP A 122 -24.35 -3.93 -5.92
C ASP A 122 -23.03 -4.47 -6.48
N VAL A 123 -21.99 -3.62 -6.57
CA VAL A 123 -20.66 -4.01 -7.06
C VAL A 123 -20.05 -5.07 -6.15
N ARG A 124 -19.67 -6.20 -6.76
CA ARG A 124 -18.97 -7.29 -6.10
C ARG A 124 -17.48 -7.20 -6.35
N ILE A 125 -16.72 -7.14 -5.25
CA ILE A 125 -15.27 -6.97 -5.30
C ILE A 125 -14.55 -8.32 -5.18
N ALA A 126 -13.41 -8.44 -5.85
CA ALA A 126 -12.40 -9.45 -5.61
C ALA A 126 -11.15 -8.85 -4.96
N VAL A 127 -10.61 -9.51 -3.94
CA VAL A 127 -9.41 -9.06 -3.22
C VAL A 127 -8.43 -10.22 -3.06
N CYS A 128 -7.14 -9.93 -3.20
CA CYS A 128 -6.09 -10.87 -2.76
C CYS A 128 -6.26 -11.15 -1.26
N ASP A 129 -5.94 -12.36 -0.81
CA ASP A 129 -5.98 -12.73 0.60
C ASP A 129 -4.75 -13.56 0.98
N PRO A 130 -3.82 -13.06 1.81
CA PRO A 130 -3.90 -11.82 2.57
C PRO A 130 -3.58 -10.56 1.76
N VAL A 131 -4.13 -9.43 2.19
CA VAL A 131 -3.82 -8.11 1.63
C VAL A 131 -4.11 -6.99 2.63
N TYR A 132 -3.61 -5.78 2.37
CA TYR A 132 -3.87 -4.60 3.18
C TYR A 132 -5.39 -4.36 3.39
N PRO A 133 -5.87 -4.25 4.65
CA PRO A 133 -7.30 -4.37 4.95
C PRO A 133 -8.18 -3.20 4.49
N VAL A 134 -7.60 -2.08 4.03
CA VAL A 134 -8.36 -0.89 3.63
C VAL A 134 -9.34 -1.17 2.48
N TYR A 135 -9.01 -2.10 1.58
CA TYR A 135 -9.84 -2.41 0.42
C TYR A 135 -11.16 -3.05 0.86
N VAL A 136 -11.09 -4.01 1.79
CA VAL A 136 -12.26 -4.67 2.36
C VAL A 136 -13.00 -3.71 3.30
N ASP A 137 -12.31 -3.12 4.29
CA ASP A 137 -12.94 -2.29 5.31
C ASP A 137 -13.70 -1.09 4.72
N SER A 138 -13.15 -0.44 3.69
CA SER A 138 -13.82 0.69 3.04
C SER A 138 -15.08 0.26 2.27
N ASN A 139 -15.08 -0.93 1.68
CA ASN A 139 -16.26 -1.52 1.04
C ASN A 139 -17.30 -2.00 2.06
N VAL A 140 -16.88 -2.45 3.25
CA VAL A 140 -17.80 -2.72 4.36
C VAL A 140 -18.52 -1.44 4.74
N MET A 141 -17.78 -0.36 5.02
CA MET A 141 -18.36 0.94 5.41
C MET A 141 -19.35 1.48 4.37
N ALA A 142 -19.13 1.18 3.10
CA ALA A 142 -20.01 1.55 2.00
C ALA A 142 -21.16 0.57 1.72
N GLY A 143 -21.24 -0.56 2.44
CA GLY A 143 -22.35 -1.50 2.39
C GLY A 143 -22.28 -2.58 1.30
N ARG A 144 -21.10 -2.83 0.71
CA ARG A 144 -20.95 -3.74 -0.45
C ARG A 144 -20.59 -5.18 -0.12
N THR A 145 -20.35 -5.50 1.16
CA THR A 145 -19.72 -6.78 1.55
C THR A 145 -20.70 -7.83 2.10
N GLY A 146 -21.97 -7.50 2.28
CA GLY A 146 -22.98 -8.43 2.82
C GLY A 146 -22.82 -8.67 4.33
N THR A 147 -22.84 -9.93 4.75
CA THR A 147 -22.72 -10.35 6.17
C THR A 147 -21.34 -10.94 6.45
N TYR A 148 -20.82 -10.67 7.65
CA TYR A 148 -19.56 -11.25 8.10
C TYR A 148 -19.79 -12.60 8.76
N ASN A 149 -19.04 -13.62 8.35
CA ASN A 149 -19.00 -14.91 9.01
C ASN A 149 -17.77 -14.98 9.94
N PRO A 150 -17.95 -15.03 11.27
CA PRO A 150 -16.84 -15.08 12.22
C PRO A 150 -16.04 -16.39 12.17
N ASP A 151 -16.64 -17.50 11.72
CA ASP A 151 -15.97 -18.80 11.67
C ASP A 151 -14.97 -18.88 10.51
N THR A 152 -15.30 -18.26 9.38
CA THR A 152 -14.42 -18.21 8.20
C THR A 152 -13.63 -16.90 8.11
N GLN A 153 -13.99 -15.89 8.90
CA GLN A 153 -13.49 -14.52 8.81
C GLN A 153 -13.70 -13.86 7.44
N MET A 154 -14.78 -14.26 6.74
CA MET A 154 -15.08 -13.79 5.39
C MET A 154 -16.40 -13.05 5.31
N TRP A 155 -16.46 -12.10 4.39
CA TRP A 155 -17.68 -11.41 3.99
C TRP A 155 -18.42 -12.17 2.89
N SER A 156 -19.75 -12.26 3.01
CA SER A 156 -20.59 -13.07 2.11
C SER A 156 -20.65 -12.55 0.67
N ASN A 157 -20.38 -11.26 0.44
CA ASN A 157 -20.40 -10.63 -0.88
C ASN A 157 -19.01 -10.11 -1.31
N VAL A 158 -17.95 -10.82 -0.92
CA VAL A 158 -16.57 -10.54 -1.34
C VAL A 158 -15.99 -11.81 -1.94
N ILE A 159 -15.34 -11.69 -3.09
CA ILE A 159 -14.57 -12.78 -3.68
C ILE A 159 -13.15 -12.70 -3.13
N TYR A 160 -12.79 -13.63 -2.26
CA TYR A 160 -11.41 -13.73 -1.78
C TYR A 160 -10.60 -14.56 -2.79
N MET A 161 -9.42 -14.08 -3.14
CA MET A 161 -8.46 -14.74 -4.01
C MET A 161 -7.26 -15.18 -3.15
N PRO A 162 -7.25 -16.41 -2.63
CA PRO A 162 -6.21 -16.86 -1.70
C PRO A 162 -4.82 -16.82 -2.34
N CYS A 163 -3.91 -16.15 -1.66
CA CYS A 163 -2.47 -16.11 -1.89
C CYS A 163 -1.85 -16.94 -0.76
N THR A 164 -1.49 -18.19 -1.06
CA THR A 164 -1.01 -19.15 -0.06
C THR A 164 0.41 -19.60 -0.39
N ARG A 165 1.03 -20.34 0.52
CA ARG A 165 2.34 -20.96 0.27
C ARG A 165 2.34 -21.79 -1.02
N GLU A 166 1.28 -22.54 -1.28
CA GLU A 166 1.17 -23.51 -2.37
C GLU A 166 1.17 -22.83 -3.75
N ASN A 167 0.63 -21.61 -3.85
CA ASN A 167 0.66 -20.79 -5.07
C ASN A 167 1.71 -19.67 -5.02
N ASN A 168 2.69 -19.76 -4.10
CA ASN A 168 3.75 -18.76 -3.91
C ASN A 168 3.24 -17.35 -3.58
N PHE A 169 2.07 -17.26 -2.94
CA PHE A 169 1.37 -16.01 -2.63
C PHE A 169 1.06 -15.18 -3.88
N VAL A 170 0.69 -15.87 -4.96
CA VAL A 170 0.18 -15.28 -6.20
C VAL A 170 -1.26 -15.76 -6.39
N PRO A 171 -2.25 -14.85 -6.53
CA PRO A 171 -3.65 -15.24 -6.66
C PRO A 171 -3.91 -15.91 -8.01
N GLU A 172 -4.82 -16.88 -8.01
CA GLU A 172 -5.46 -17.37 -9.24
C GLU A 172 -6.61 -16.46 -9.67
N PHE A 173 -7.05 -16.57 -10.93
CA PHE A 173 -8.26 -15.88 -11.36
C PHE A 173 -9.48 -16.34 -10.57
N PRO A 174 -10.39 -15.41 -10.20
CA PRO A 174 -11.59 -15.76 -9.47
C PRO A 174 -12.52 -16.62 -10.34
N LYS A 175 -13.15 -17.62 -9.70
CA LYS A 175 -14.08 -18.54 -10.37
C LYS A 175 -15.40 -17.87 -10.79
N GLU A 176 -15.76 -16.81 -10.09
CA GLU A 176 -16.91 -15.97 -10.36
C GLU A 176 -16.39 -14.62 -10.86
N THR A 177 -16.98 -14.07 -11.91
CA THR A 177 -16.56 -12.78 -12.48
C THR A 177 -16.86 -11.64 -11.48
N PRO A 178 -15.84 -10.92 -10.99
CA PRO A 178 -16.02 -9.74 -10.16
C PRO A 178 -16.26 -8.49 -11.02
N ASP A 179 -16.86 -7.46 -10.43
CA ASP A 179 -16.94 -6.14 -11.06
C ASP A 179 -15.63 -5.36 -10.86
N VAL A 180 -15.00 -5.51 -9.69
CA VAL A 180 -13.77 -4.78 -9.30
C VAL A 180 -12.77 -5.74 -8.67
N ILE A 181 -11.51 -5.69 -9.09
CA ILE A 181 -10.40 -6.53 -8.63
C ILE A 181 -9.36 -5.63 -7.96
N TYR A 182 -9.04 -5.88 -6.69
CA TYR A 182 -7.94 -5.21 -6.01
C TYR A 182 -6.67 -6.05 -6.12
N LEU A 183 -5.66 -5.51 -6.82
CA LEU A 183 -4.32 -6.08 -6.91
C LEU A 183 -3.33 -5.13 -6.23
N CYS A 184 -2.62 -5.61 -5.22
CA CYS A 184 -1.53 -4.88 -4.58
C CYS A 184 -0.23 -5.58 -4.92
N LEU A 185 0.62 -4.94 -5.72
CA LEU A 185 1.83 -5.51 -6.28
C LEU A 185 2.95 -4.45 -6.28
N PRO A 186 4.05 -4.64 -5.55
CA PRO A 186 4.31 -5.72 -4.58
C PRO A 186 3.30 -5.77 -3.43
N ASN A 187 2.88 -6.97 -3.04
CA ASN A 187 1.84 -7.20 -2.05
C ASN A 187 2.29 -6.81 -0.64
N ASN A 188 1.37 -6.16 0.09
CA ASN A 188 1.43 -6.03 1.53
C ASN A 188 0.31 -6.92 2.13
N PRO A 189 0.64 -8.00 2.87
CA PRO A 189 1.86 -8.17 3.66
C PRO A 189 2.98 -9.05 3.08
N THR A 190 2.72 -9.84 2.04
CA THR A 190 3.57 -10.98 1.67
C THR A 190 4.93 -10.56 1.09
N GLY A 191 5.00 -9.34 0.55
CA GLY A 191 6.14 -8.82 -0.20
C GLY A 191 6.37 -9.52 -1.55
N THR A 192 5.41 -10.33 -2.01
CA THR A 192 5.46 -11.02 -3.30
C THR A 192 4.92 -10.13 -4.42
N THR A 193 5.25 -10.51 -5.65
CA THR A 193 4.78 -9.86 -6.87
C THR A 193 4.61 -10.91 -7.96
N ILE A 194 4.16 -10.50 -9.13
CA ILE A 194 4.03 -11.33 -10.33
C ILE A 194 4.91 -10.81 -11.45
N THR A 195 5.20 -11.66 -12.44
CA THR A 195 5.94 -11.23 -13.62
C THR A 195 5.12 -10.28 -14.49
N LYS A 196 5.78 -9.54 -15.38
CA LYS A 196 5.08 -8.68 -16.35
C LYS A 196 4.13 -9.49 -17.24
N ALA A 197 4.50 -10.71 -17.61
CA ALA A 197 3.64 -11.61 -18.38
C ALA A 197 2.38 -12.02 -17.58
N GLN A 198 2.52 -12.37 -16.30
CA GLN A 198 1.38 -12.69 -15.45
C GLN A 198 0.48 -11.47 -15.22
N LEU A 199 1.04 -10.26 -15.11
CA LEU A 199 0.24 -9.03 -15.03
C LEU A 199 -0.54 -8.75 -16.32
N GLN A 200 0.04 -9.06 -17.50
CA GLN A 200 -0.67 -9.00 -18.77
C GLN A 200 -1.89 -9.94 -18.77
N GLU A 201 -1.75 -11.17 -18.25
CA GLU A 201 -2.89 -12.10 -18.17
C GLU A 201 -4.04 -11.54 -17.30
N TRP A 202 -3.75 -10.78 -16.24
CA TRP A 202 -4.77 -10.07 -15.44
C TRP A 202 -5.46 -8.96 -16.23
N VAL A 203 -4.71 -8.18 -17.01
CA VAL A 203 -5.26 -7.13 -17.87
C VAL A 203 -6.16 -7.73 -18.96
N ASP A 204 -5.72 -8.83 -19.57
CA ASP A 204 -6.49 -9.57 -20.57
C ASP A 204 -7.77 -10.14 -19.97
N TYR A 205 -7.69 -10.73 -18.77
CA TYR A 205 -8.84 -11.23 -18.02
C TYR A 205 -9.84 -10.11 -17.73
N ALA A 206 -9.38 -8.97 -17.20
CA ALA A 206 -10.24 -7.86 -16.83
C ALA A 206 -10.97 -7.26 -18.04
N ASN A 207 -10.25 -7.06 -19.15
CA ASN A 207 -10.88 -6.60 -20.40
C ASN A 207 -11.88 -7.60 -20.97
N LYS A 208 -11.57 -8.90 -20.94
CA LYS A 208 -12.46 -9.96 -21.43
C LYS A 208 -13.76 -10.04 -20.62
N GLU A 209 -13.65 -9.94 -19.31
CA GLU A 209 -14.77 -10.12 -18.39
C GLU A 209 -15.51 -8.79 -18.07
N GLY A 210 -14.96 -7.65 -18.49
CA GLY A 210 -15.51 -6.32 -18.18
C GLY A 210 -15.28 -5.89 -16.73
N ALA A 211 -14.26 -6.43 -16.07
CA ALA A 211 -13.89 -6.09 -14.70
C ALA A 211 -12.94 -4.88 -14.66
N LEU A 212 -13.01 -4.11 -13.57
CA LEU A 212 -12.08 -3.03 -13.28
C LEU A 212 -10.98 -3.50 -12.32
N ILE A 213 -9.71 -3.29 -12.66
CA ILE A 213 -8.58 -3.47 -11.75
C ILE A 213 -8.31 -2.16 -11.01
N ILE A 214 -8.31 -2.21 -9.68
CA ILE A 214 -7.67 -1.22 -8.83
C ILE A 214 -6.29 -1.75 -8.47
N TYR A 215 -5.27 -1.18 -9.10
CA TYR A 215 -3.88 -1.59 -8.95
C TYR A 215 -3.16 -0.68 -7.94
N ASP A 216 -2.79 -1.22 -6.79
CA ASP A 216 -2.00 -0.52 -5.77
C ASP A 216 -0.51 -0.81 -5.95
N GLY A 217 0.20 0.16 -6.52
CA GLY A 217 1.64 0.15 -6.76
C GLY A 217 2.45 0.90 -5.69
N ALA A 218 1.95 1.04 -4.46
CA ALA A 218 2.60 1.85 -3.40
C ALA A 218 4.02 1.40 -3.03
N TYR A 219 4.41 0.16 -3.33
CA TYR A 219 5.74 -0.39 -3.05
C TYR A 219 6.62 -0.56 -4.30
N GLU A 220 6.21 -0.01 -5.45
CA GLU A 220 6.94 -0.18 -6.71
C GLU A 220 8.42 0.19 -6.64
N ALA A 221 8.79 1.24 -5.91
CA ALA A 221 10.18 1.67 -5.79
C ALA A 221 11.13 0.60 -5.21
N TYR A 222 10.58 -0.44 -4.57
CA TYR A 222 11.33 -1.55 -3.97
C TYR A 222 11.49 -2.77 -4.87
N ILE A 223 10.86 -2.78 -6.06
CA ILE A 223 11.03 -3.83 -7.05
C ILE A 223 12.51 -3.90 -7.44
N SER A 224 13.08 -5.11 -7.34
CA SER A 224 14.50 -5.36 -7.65
C SER A 224 14.68 -6.30 -8.85
N GLU A 225 13.65 -7.09 -9.18
CA GLU A 225 13.67 -8.03 -10.30
C GLU A 225 13.25 -7.35 -11.61
N ALA A 226 13.97 -7.66 -12.70
CA ALA A 226 13.79 -6.99 -13.99
C ALA A 226 12.50 -7.40 -14.75
N ASP A 227 11.97 -8.59 -14.47
CA ASP A 227 10.72 -9.12 -15.07
C ASP A 227 9.47 -8.72 -14.26
N VAL A 228 9.54 -7.61 -13.52
CA VAL A 228 8.39 -7.13 -12.73
C VAL A 228 8.03 -5.74 -13.25
N ALA A 229 6.78 -5.57 -13.66
CA ALA A 229 6.27 -4.29 -14.08
C ALA A 229 6.20 -3.32 -12.89
N HIS A 230 6.59 -2.07 -13.12
CA HIS A 230 6.51 -1.00 -12.13
C HIS A 230 5.20 -0.19 -12.25
N THR A 231 4.48 -0.35 -13.34
CA THR A 231 3.12 0.15 -13.48
C THR A 231 2.29 -0.84 -14.28
N ILE A 232 1.00 -0.96 -13.94
CA ILE A 232 0.07 -1.77 -14.73
C ILE A 232 -0.03 -1.28 -16.18
N TYR A 233 0.26 -0.02 -16.46
CA TYR A 233 0.25 0.53 -17.81
C TYR A 233 1.45 0.12 -18.67
N GLU A 234 2.35 -0.72 -18.15
CA GLU A 234 3.30 -1.46 -18.96
C GLU A 234 2.66 -2.64 -19.73
N CYS A 235 1.42 -3.01 -19.37
CA CYS A 235 0.62 -4.04 -20.03
C CYS A 235 -0.30 -3.41 -21.09
N GLU A 236 -0.40 -4.06 -22.25
CA GLU A 236 -1.25 -3.62 -23.35
C GLU A 236 -2.73 -3.73 -22.95
N GLY A 237 -3.51 -2.69 -23.23
CA GLY A 237 -4.93 -2.66 -22.89
C GLY A 237 -5.25 -2.31 -21.44
N ALA A 238 -4.25 -2.00 -20.59
CA ALA A 238 -4.51 -1.64 -19.19
C ALA A 238 -5.34 -0.34 -19.05
N GLN A 239 -5.24 0.59 -20.00
CA GLN A 239 -5.96 1.87 -19.95
C GLN A 239 -7.49 1.72 -20.00
N THR A 240 -8.01 0.59 -20.51
CA THR A 240 -9.45 0.32 -20.61
C THR A 240 -10.02 -0.43 -19.42
N CYS A 241 -9.17 -0.92 -18.50
CA CYS A 241 -9.61 -1.73 -17.36
C CYS A 241 -8.89 -1.42 -16.04
N ALA A 242 -7.99 -0.44 -15.94
CA ALA A 242 -7.21 -0.22 -14.72
C ALA A 242 -7.19 1.23 -14.22
N ILE A 243 -7.33 1.36 -12.89
CA ILE A 243 -6.97 2.55 -12.11
C ILE A 243 -5.76 2.19 -11.26
N GLU A 244 -4.70 2.99 -11.34
CA GLU A 244 -3.49 2.79 -10.54
C GLU A 244 -3.43 3.78 -9.37
N ILE A 245 -3.03 3.31 -8.19
CA ILE A 245 -2.81 4.12 -6.99
C ILE A 245 -1.33 4.01 -6.59
N LYS A 246 -0.67 5.14 -6.40
CA LYS A 246 0.77 5.24 -6.05
C LYS A 246 0.96 6.14 -4.83
N SER A 247 2.11 5.99 -4.18
CA SER A 247 2.38 6.64 -2.89
C SER A 247 3.82 7.13 -2.78
N PHE A 248 3.99 8.39 -2.39
CA PHE A 248 5.30 8.91 -1.97
C PHE A 248 5.64 8.49 -0.54
N SER A 249 4.68 7.94 0.22
CA SER A 249 4.88 7.63 1.64
C SER A 249 5.98 6.61 1.85
N LYS A 250 6.05 5.58 0.99
CA LYS A 250 7.00 4.47 1.14
C LYS A 250 8.27 4.68 0.33
N ASN A 251 8.20 5.35 -0.80
CA ASN A 251 9.37 5.69 -1.61
C ASN A 251 10.17 6.85 -0.99
N ALA A 252 9.53 8.02 -0.81
CA ALA A 252 10.19 9.26 -0.42
C ALA A 252 10.15 9.57 1.09
N GLY A 253 9.63 8.63 1.90
CA GLY A 253 9.47 8.81 3.33
C GLY A 253 8.34 9.76 3.75
N PHE A 254 7.34 9.98 2.88
CA PHE A 254 6.24 10.92 3.14
C PHE A 254 5.14 10.33 4.03
N THR A 255 5.48 9.40 4.93
CA THR A 255 4.50 8.81 5.87
C THR A 255 3.85 9.89 6.75
N GLY A 256 4.63 10.87 7.21
CA GLY A 256 4.15 12.06 7.91
C GLY A 256 3.85 13.28 7.02
N VAL A 257 4.44 13.36 5.82
CA VAL A 257 4.27 14.50 4.88
C VAL A 257 2.97 14.40 4.06
N ARG A 258 2.50 13.17 3.79
CA ARG A 258 1.22 12.85 3.15
C ARG A 258 1.11 13.30 1.68
N LEU A 259 1.54 12.44 0.77
CA LEU A 259 1.34 12.63 -0.68
C LEU A 259 1.19 11.27 -1.38
N GLY A 260 0.30 11.24 -2.36
CA GLY A 260 0.11 10.13 -3.29
C GLY A 260 -0.50 10.64 -4.58
N TYR A 261 -0.84 9.72 -5.47
CA TYR A 261 -1.62 10.06 -6.65
C TYR A 261 -2.35 8.82 -7.18
N THR A 262 -3.44 9.09 -7.91
CA THR A 262 -4.18 8.08 -8.67
C THR A 262 -4.06 8.38 -10.15
N VAL A 263 -3.95 7.34 -10.98
CA VAL A 263 -4.07 7.43 -12.43
C VAL A 263 -5.44 6.89 -12.85
N VAL A 264 -6.23 7.72 -13.51
CA VAL A 264 -7.53 7.30 -14.06
C VAL A 264 -7.53 7.62 -15.56
N PRO A 265 -7.31 6.63 -16.43
CA PRO A 265 -7.25 6.85 -17.87
C PRO A 265 -8.57 7.39 -18.43
N LYS A 266 -8.51 8.24 -19.45
CA LYS A 266 -9.72 8.75 -20.14
C LYS A 266 -10.43 7.70 -20.97
N ASP A 267 -9.72 6.65 -21.35
CA ASP A 267 -10.26 5.51 -22.08
C ASP A 267 -11.06 4.56 -21.17
N LEU A 268 -10.94 4.72 -19.84
CA LEU A 268 -11.66 3.92 -18.87
C LEU A 268 -13.13 4.36 -18.77
N LYS A 269 -14.01 3.54 -19.36
CA LYS A 269 -15.45 3.81 -19.44
C LYS A 269 -16.27 2.59 -19.03
N CYS A 270 -17.37 2.83 -18.31
CA CYS A 270 -18.38 1.82 -18.02
C CYS A 270 -19.73 2.30 -18.59
N ASN A 271 -20.35 1.51 -19.48
CA ASN A 271 -21.62 1.87 -20.13
C ASN A 271 -21.61 3.28 -20.78
N GLY A 272 -20.48 3.67 -21.37
CA GLY A 272 -20.28 4.98 -21.98
C GLY A 272 -20.00 6.12 -21.00
N VAL A 273 -20.02 5.87 -19.69
CA VAL A 273 -19.70 6.85 -18.64
C VAL A 273 -18.21 6.82 -18.34
N SER A 274 -17.57 8.01 -18.35
CA SER A 274 -16.15 8.21 -18.05
C SER A 274 -15.88 8.09 -16.55
N LEU A 275 -15.05 7.11 -16.14
CA LEU A 275 -14.61 7.00 -14.74
C LEU A 275 -13.65 8.14 -14.37
N HIS A 276 -12.86 8.61 -15.34
CA HIS A 276 -12.02 9.81 -15.20
C HIS A 276 -12.85 11.03 -14.76
N ASP A 277 -13.97 11.30 -15.43
CA ASP A 277 -14.79 12.49 -15.14
C ASP A 277 -15.52 12.35 -13.79
N MET A 278 -15.95 11.13 -13.44
CA MET A 278 -16.51 10.85 -12.13
C MET A 278 -15.48 11.07 -11.01
N TRP A 279 -14.24 10.60 -11.21
CA TRP A 279 -13.18 10.79 -10.23
C TRP A 279 -12.76 12.26 -10.13
N ALA A 280 -12.63 12.98 -11.25
CA ALA A 280 -12.39 14.41 -11.26
C ALA A 280 -13.46 15.19 -10.50
N ARG A 281 -14.74 14.87 -10.74
CA ARG A 281 -15.86 15.50 -10.02
C ARG A 281 -15.78 15.23 -8.53
N ARG A 282 -15.50 13.98 -8.14
CA ARG A 282 -15.35 13.60 -6.74
C ARG A 282 -14.19 14.35 -6.08
N HIS A 283 -13.04 14.38 -6.76
CA HIS A 283 -11.80 14.99 -6.28
C HIS A 283 -12.01 16.48 -5.99
N GLY A 284 -12.54 17.25 -6.95
CA GLY A 284 -12.83 18.68 -6.75
C GLY A 284 -14.03 18.98 -5.81
N THR A 285 -14.83 17.98 -5.44
CA THR A 285 -15.98 18.19 -4.53
C THR A 285 -15.64 17.87 -3.07
N LYS A 286 -14.84 16.82 -2.84
CA LYS A 286 -14.59 16.26 -1.50
C LYS A 286 -13.15 16.43 -1.03
N PHE A 287 -12.29 17.06 -1.81
CA PHE A 287 -10.90 17.29 -1.48
C PHE A 287 -10.45 18.68 -1.94
N ASN A 288 -9.74 19.40 -1.07
CA ASN A 288 -9.26 20.77 -1.35
C ASN A 288 -7.85 20.80 -1.98
N GLY A 289 -7.39 19.66 -2.48
CA GLY A 289 -6.07 19.50 -3.08
C GLY A 289 -4.94 19.30 -2.05
N ALA A 290 -3.90 18.57 -2.45
CA ALA A 290 -2.70 18.41 -1.62
C ALA A 290 -1.95 19.75 -1.51
N PRO A 291 -1.37 20.13 -0.35
CA PRO A 291 -0.76 21.45 -0.16
C PRO A 291 0.38 21.74 -1.14
N TYR A 292 0.51 23.01 -1.58
CA TYR A 292 1.59 23.47 -2.47
C TYR A 292 2.99 23.04 -2.00
N ILE A 293 3.30 23.29 -0.73
CA ILE A 293 4.58 22.93 -0.09
C ILE A 293 4.88 21.44 -0.23
N VAL A 294 3.87 20.60 -0.02
CA VAL A 294 4.00 19.14 -0.12
C VAL A 294 4.18 18.70 -1.57
N GLN A 295 3.47 19.33 -2.51
CA GLN A 295 3.63 19.02 -3.93
C GLN A 295 5.01 19.42 -4.46
N ARG A 296 5.58 20.55 -4.00
CA ARG A 296 6.97 20.95 -4.32
C ARG A 296 7.99 19.94 -3.80
N ALA A 297 7.75 19.38 -2.63
CA ALA A 297 8.54 18.25 -2.12
C ALA A 297 8.40 17.01 -3.02
N GLY A 298 7.18 16.72 -3.48
CA GLY A 298 6.90 15.66 -4.46
C GLY A 298 7.60 15.89 -5.80
N GLU A 299 7.73 17.14 -6.26
CA GLU A 299 8.48 17.48 -7.47
C GLU A 299 9.97 17.14 -7.30
N ALA A 300 10.53 17.49 -6.15
CA ALA A 300 11.95 17.28 -5.83
C ALA A 300 12.36 15.80 -5.78
N VAL A 301 11.41 14.88 -5.53
CA VAL A 301 11.61 13.41 -5.66
C VAL A 301 12.16 13.05 -7.03
N TYR A 302 11.72 13.76 -8.07
CA TYR A 302 12.09 13.50 -9.46
C TYR A 302 13.32 14.27 -9.94
N SER A 303 13.89 15.14 -9.11
CA SER A 303 15.17 15.80 -9.41
C SER A 303 16.32 14.78 -9.47
N GLU A 304 17.42 15.11 -10.16
CA GLU A 304 18.57 14.20 -10.24
C GLU A 304 19.11 13.86 -8.84
N ALA A 305 19.25 14.86 -7.97
CA ALA A 305 19.69 14.66 -6.59
C ALA A 305 18.68 13.84 -5.77
N GLY A 306 17.38 14.13 -5.89
CA GLY A 306 16.32 13.39 -5.21
C GLY A 306 16.32 11.91 -5.59
N LYS A 307 16.38 11.59 -6.89
CA LYS A 307 16.47 10.21 -7.38
C LYS A 307 17.70 9.48 -6.84
N ALA A 308 18.87 10.11 -6.85
CA ALA A 308 20.10 9.50 -6.35
C ALA A 308 20.01 9.19 -4.85
N GLN A 309 19.53 10.15 -4.05
CA GLN A 309 19.38 10.00 -2.60
C GLN A 309 18.32 8.94 -2.25
N LEU A 310 17.20 8.91 -2.96
CA LEU A 310 16.16 7.90 -2.72
C LEU A 310 16.61 6.50 -3.10
N LYS A 311 17.40 6.34 -4.17
CA LYS A 311 18.01 5.06 -4.52
C LYS A 311 18.86 4.50 -3.38
N GLU A 312 19.64 5.33 -2.70
CA GLU A 312 20.42 4.93 -1.52
C GLU A 312 19.52 4.52 -0.34
N GLN A 313 18.43 5.26 -0.10
CA GLN A 313 17.47 4.93 0.96
C GLN A 313 16.73 3.61 0.71
N VAL A 314 16.27 3.38 -0.52
CA VAL A 314 15.67 2.11 -0.93
C VAL A 314 16.68 0.97 -0.74
N ALA A 315 17.93 1.16 -1.19
CA ALA A 315 18.98 0.16 -1.02
C ALA A 315 19.26 -0.15 0.47
N TYR A 316 19.20 0.85 1.35
CA TYR A 316 19.33 0.66 2.80
C TYR A 316 18.24 -0.26 3.35
N TYR A 317 16.97 0.00 3.03
CA TYR A 317 15.86 -0.84 3.49
C TYR A 317 15.89 -2.23 2.86
N MET A 318 16.30 -2.35 1.59
CA MET A 318 16.43 -3.67 0.96
C MET A 318 17.60 -4.48 1.53
N LYS A 319 18.67 -3.82 2.00
CA LYS A 319 19.72 -4.46 2.80
C LYS A 319 19.16 -4.99 4.12
N ASN A 320 18.36 -4.21 4.84
CA ASN A 320 17.69 -4.67 6.05
C ASN A 320 16.78 -5.87 5.75
N ALA A 321 16.00 -5.80 4.66
CA ALA A 321 15.11 -6.88 4.25
C ALA A 321 15.88 -8.18 3.97
N SER A 322 17.00 -8.07 3.25
CA SER A 322 17.89 -9.18 2.93
C SER A 322 18.47 -9.84 4.19
N VAL A 323 18.93 -9.04 5.16
CA VAL A 323 19.47 -9.55 6.43
C VAL A 323 18.41 -10.25 7.27
N ILE A 324 17.22 -9.65 7.44
CA ILE A 324 16.11 -10.27 8.18
C ILE A 324 15.71 -11.58 7.51
N LYS A 325 15.51 -11.56 6.19
CA LYS A 325 15.12 -12.75 5.42
C LYS A 325 16.13 -13.89 5.55
N SER A 326 17.41 -13.60 5.33
CA SER A 326 18.46 -14.62 5.33
C SER A 326 18.66 -15.19 6.73
N GLY A 327 18.69 -14.32 7.75
CA GLY A 327 18.83 -14.73 9.13
C GLY A 327 17.68 -15.59 9.65
N LEU A 328 16.43 -15.25 9.29
CA LEU A 328 15.28 -16.08 9.67
C LEU A 328 15.32 -17.45 8.98
N LYS A 329 15.74 -17.51 7.71
CA LYS A 329 15.95 -18.80 7.02
C LYS A 329 17.03 -19.65 7.70
N GLU A 330 18.15 -19.05 8.10
CA GLU A 330 19.21 -19.74 8.86
C GLU A 330 18.69 -20.27 10.21
N ALA A 331 17.74 -19.57 10.83
CA ALA A 331 17.09 -19.96 12.07
C ALA A 331 15.98 -21.02 11.87
N GLY A 332 15.80 -21.53 10.65
CA GLY A 332 14.84 -22.58 10.33
C GLY A 332 13.41 -22.09 10.04
N PHE A 333 13.18 -20.78 9.99
CA PHE A 333 11.87 -20.25 9.60
C PHE A 333 11.65 -20.41 8.09
N GLU A 334 10.38 -20.61 7.74
CA GLU A 334 9.93 -20.47 6.37
C GLU A 334 9.58 -19.01 6.06
N VAL A 335 10.22 -18.44 5.04
CA VAL A 335 10.23 -17.00 4.80
C VAL A 335 10.06 -16.65 3.32
N PHE A 336 9.16 -15.69 3.08
CA PHE A 336 8.79 -15.10 1.78
C PHE A 336 9.01 -13.58 1.80
N GLY A 337 8.84 -12.95 0.65
CA GLY A 337 9.07 -11.51 0.49
C GLY A 337 10.55 -11.11 0.58
N GLY A 338 10.79 -9.84 0.90
CA GLY A 338 12.12 -9.26 1.11
C GLY A 338 12.98 -9.15 -0.16
N VAL A 339 12.39 -9.23 -1.35
CA VAL A 339 13.08 -9.10 -2.65
C VAL A 339 12.57 -7.90 -3.44
N ASN A 340 11.24 -7.78 -3.58
CA ASN A 340 10.61 -6.67 -4.30
C ASN A 340 9.85 -5.73 -3.36
N ALA A 341 9.92 -5.96 -2.05
CA ALA A 341 9.22 -5.18 -1.05
C ALA A 341 10.03 -5.13 0.25
N PRO A 342 9.87 -4.07 1.06
CA PRO A 342 10.52 -3.93 2.36
C PRO A 342 9.75 -4.70 3.46
N TYR A 343 9.20 -5.86 3.12
CA TYR A 343 8.43 -6.73 4.01
C TYR A 343 8.91 -8.16 3.92
N ILE A 344 9.01 -8.79 5.08
CA ILE A 344 9.33 -10.19 5.26
C ILE A 344 8.07 -10.87 5.80
N TRP A 345 7.66 -11.93 5.13
CA TRP A 345 6.49 -12.71 5.50
C TRP A 345 6.92 -14.10 5.93
N LEU A 346 6.73 -14.43 7.20
CA LEU A 346 7.18 -15.70 7.76
C LEU A 346 6.03 -16.52 8.33
N LYS A 347 6.15 -17.84 8.22
CA LYS A 347 5.24 -18.78 8.87
C LYS A 347 5.52 -18.80 10.38
N THR A 348 4.48 -18.80 11.20
CA THR A 348 4.62 -18.92 12.66
C THR A 348 5.15 -20.32 13.04
N PRO A 349 5.96 -20.44 14.11
CA PRO A 349 6.46 -21.72 14.58
C PRO A 349 5.37 -22.50 15.31
N GLU A 350 5.54 -23.82 15.42
CA GLU A 350 4.76 -24.71 16.29
C GLU A 350 3.23 -24.57 16.17
N GLN A 351 2.73 -24.18 15.00
CA GLN A 351 1.30 -23.95 14.75
C GLN A 351 0.67 -22.86 15.65
N MET A 352 1.48 -21.95 16.19
CA MET A 352 0.99 -20.76 16.89
C MET A 352 0.08 -19.95 15.96
N THR A 353 -1.00 -19.40 16.52
CA THR A 353 -1.76 -18.39 15.78
C THR A 353 -0.90 -17.13 15.59
N SER A 354 -1.29 -16.29 14.63
CA SER A 354 -0.61 -15.04 14.31
C SER A 354 -0.55 -14.10 15.52
N TRP A 355 -1.62 -14.07 16.31
CA TRP A 355 -1.71 -13.27 17.52
C TRP A 355 -0.96 -13.88 18.70
N ASP A 356 -0.96 -15.21 18.84
CA ASP A 356 -0.13 -15.87 19.86
C ASP A 356 1.35 -15.60 19.58
N PHE A 357 1.78 -15.69 18.31
CA PHE A 357 3.16 -15.39 17.95
C PHE A 357 3.50 -13.90 18.12
N PHE A 358 2.55 -12.99 17.87
CA PHE A 358 2.71 -11.57 18.19
C PHE A 358 2.99 -11.36 19.68
N ASP A 359 2.15 -11.92 20.55
CA ASP A 359 2.30 -11.77 22.00
C ASP A 359 3.59 -12.45 22.49
N TYR A 360 3.92 -13.63 21.95
CA TYR A 360 5.16 -14.36 22.25
C TYR A 360 6.42 -13.53 21.92
N LEU A 361 6.51 -12.94 20.72
CA LEU A 361 7.66 -12.10 20.35
C LEU A 361 7.73 -10.81 21.17
N LEU A 362 6.59 -10.20 21.49
CA LEU A 362 6.55 -8.99 22.31
C LEU A 362 7.06 -9.26 23.73
N GLU A 363 6.62 -10.35 24.34
CA GLU A 363 6.97 -10.73 25.71
C GLU A 363 8.41 -11.23 25.81
N ASN A 364 8.83 -12.13 24.92
CA ASN A 364 10.09 -12.87 25.06
C ASN A 364 11.27 -12.23 24.31
N ALA A 365 11.02 -11.55 23.18
CA ALA A 365 12.07 -10.88 22.39
C ALA A 365 11.97 -9.34 22.40
N ASN A 366 10.85 -8.78 22.90
CA ASN A 366 10.55 -7.35 22.80
C ASN A 366 10.64 -6.85 21.35
N VAL A 367 10.19 -7.69 20.40
CA VAL A 367 10.11 -7.38 18.97
C VAL A 367 8.64 -7.29 18.59
N VAL A 368 8.28 -6.20 17.92
CA VAL A 368 6.93 -5.98 17.39
C VAL A 368 6.96 -6.21 15.89
N GLY A 369 6.08 -7.07 15.39
CA GLY A 369 5.73 -7.15 13.98
C GLY A 369 4.22 -7.00 13.79
N THR A 370 3.67 -7.62 12.75
CA THR A 370 2.24 -7.56 12.45
C THR A 370 1.67 -8.98 12.29
N PRO A 371 0.65 -9.38 13.09
CA PRO A 371 0.02 -10.68 12.95
C PRO A 371 -0.68 -10.80 11.60
N GLY A 372 -0.47 -11.94 10.93
CA GLY A 372 -0.92 -12.16 9.56
C GLY A 372 -2.43 -12.19 9.39
N SER A 373 -3.20 -12.71 10.35
CA SER A 373 -4.66 -12.69 10.30
C SER A 373 -5.30 -11.30 10.29
N GLY A 374 -4.53 -10.26 10.61
CA GLY A 374 -4.94 -8.88 10.39
C GLY A 374 -5.13 -8.48 8.92
N PHE A 375 -4.57 -9.26 7.99
CA PHE A 375 -4.60 -9.02 6.55
C PHE A 375 -5.62 -9.90 5.81
N GLY A 376 -6.41 -10.69 6.54
CA GLY A 376 -7.40 -11.62 6.00
C GLY A 376 -7.16 -13.08 6.43
N PRO A 377 -8.13 -13.98 6.16
CA PRO A 377 -8.12 -15.34 6.69
C PRO A 377 -6.91 -16.17 6.23
N SER A 378 -6.46 -16.02 4.98
CA SER A 378 -5.26 -16.72 4.49
C SER A 378 -3.95 -16.17 5.08
N GLY A 379 -4.02 -15.09 5.87
CA GLY A 379 -2.90 -14.59 6.66
C GLY A 379 -2.71 -15.29 8.00
N GLU A 380 -3.65 -16.11 8.46
CA GLU A 380 -3.52 -16.84 9.73
C GLU A 380 -2.35 -17.85 9.69
N GLY A 381 -1.64 -18.01 10.80
CA GLY A 381 -0.39 -18.78 10.85
C GLY A 381 0.82 -18.10 10.20
N TYR A 382 0.74 -16.80 9.92
CA TYR A 382 1.86 -16.02 9.39
C TYR A 382 2.07 -14.70 10.15
N PHE A 383 3.23 -14.10 9.93
CA PHE A 383 3.64 -12.86 10.57
C PHE A 383 4.45 -11.99 9.62
N ARG A 384 4.22 -10.68 9.66
CA ARG A 384 4.96 -9.70 8.86
C ARG A 384 5.96 -8.93 9.72
N LEU A 385 7.21 -8.89 9.27
CA LEU A 385 8.23 -7.94 9.73
C LEU A 385 8.52 -6.93 8.62
N THR A 386 8.60 -5.65 8.97
CA THR A 386 9.05 -4.61 8.04
C THR A 386 10.57 -4.40 8.11
N ALA A 387 11.15 -4.06 6.97
CA ALA A 387 12.54 -3.63 6.86
C ALA A 387 12.75 -2.14 7.17
N PHE A 388 11.68 -1.40 7.46
CA PHE A 388 11.71 0.02 7.86
C PHE A 388 12.16 0.22 9.30
N GLY A 389 13.34 -0.29 9.64
CA GLY A 389 14.05 -0.01 10.89
C GLY A 389 15.46 0.50 10.60
N THR A 390 16.21 0.81 11.67
CA THR A 390 17.66 0.93 11.51
C THR A 390 18.25 -0.46 11.30
N TYR A 391 19.36 -0.53 10.57
CA TYR A 391 20.08 -1.78 10.32
C TYR A 391 20.44 -2.49 11.62
N GLU A 392 20.87 -1.73 12.64
CA GLU A 392 21.22 -2.25 13.96
C GLU A 392 20.00 -2.87 14.66
N ASN A 393 18.84 -2.25 14.55
CA ASN A 393 17.59 -2.79 15.09
C ASN A 393 17.11 -4.00 14.30
N SER A 394 17.30 -4.05 12.98
CA SER A 394 17.00 -5.23 12.16
C SER A 394 17.86 -6.42 12.57
N VAL A 395 19.18 -6.22 12.76
CA VAL A 395 20.10 -7.25 13.26
C VAL A 395 19.74 -7.64 14.69
N ALA A 396 19.53 -6.69 15.59
CA ALA A 396 19.21 -6.99 16.99
C ALA A 396 17.88 -7.72 17.13
N ALA A 397 16.85 -7.37 16.36
CA ALA A 397 15.58 -8.10 16.35
C ALA A 397 15.78 -9.55 15.89
N LEU A 398 16.57 -9.76 14.83
CA LEU A 398 16.89 -11.09 14.34
C LEU A 398 17.62 -11.93 15.40
N GLU A 399 18.65 -11.38 16.04
CA GLU A 399 19.39 -12.09 17.09
C GLU A 399 18.51 -12.46 18.29
N ARG A 400 17.57 -11.57 18.66
CA ARG A 400 16.59 -11.88 19.72
C ARG A 400 15.62 -12.98 19.32
N ILE A 401 15.17 -13.00 18.06
CA ILE A 401 14.29 -14.05 17.54
C ILE A 401 15.04 -15.39 17.47
N LYS A 402 16.31 -15.39 17.05
CA LYS A 402 17.18 -16.59 16.98
C LYS A 402 17.47 -17.22 18.35
N ALA A 403 17.34 -16.44 19.42
CA ALA A 403 17.61 -16.87 20.79
C ALA A 403 16.39 -17.46 21.52
N LEU A 404 15.20 -17.39 20.90
CA LEU A 404 13.99 -18.11 21.33
C LEU A 404 14.10 -19.56 20.86
#